data_AF-A0A820VMH4-F1
#
_entry.id   AF-A0A820VMH4-F1
#
_cell.length_a   1.000
_cell.length_b   1.000
_cell.length_c   1.000
_cell.angle_alpha   90.00
_cell.angle_beta   90.00
_cell.angle_gamma   90.00
#
_symmetry.space_group_name_H-M   'P 1'
#
loop_
_entity.id
_entity.type
_entity.pdbx_description
1 polymer ?
#
loop_
_entity_poly.entity_id
_entity_poly.type
_entity_poly.pdbx_seq_one_letter_code
_entity_poly.pdbx_strand_id
1 'polypeptide(L)'
;MLKERRNLIYKRYCYFSNRSILCPPISSLIFDHLSNVWSASSYSEQLHKWGLQCSSVYGIFEGVRPVYVVSDTNPIIRSNRLLGQDRLHVFATNSNEQWKRQRTILNPTFSTSKMKRLLPMMNSSINIFIAQLFMKTNENKINILDFYKRLTIDIIFRCAFGIGTQVQHDINHENIYMKKVQEVLGKDFGRSYLARIHRIMSCSFLANLCSFLFRRQYMFEYEKSSLPANFWLINHIHQFIQERFQKNHQQTTNDLLQLMIDALQSDKNQLSSSELLNKVYLMLAAGFATTSTALGYCTYRLAIHQDIQEKIYRKIIKYRSSDFNSHETITNKLIYMDIYIREVLRMHPIAIQPVHRQCMQDTYVDKSYFEKGTLIQVGVLSLHYDNEYWGPEPVLEFYPERHACKRHPLAFMPFGGGPRICRGIRFAFHKSSLFLHILHV
;
A
#
# COMPACT_ATOMS: atom_id res chain seq x y z
N MET A 1 -8.03 32.77 30.66
CA MET A 1 -8.44 31.37 30.37
C MET A 1 -9.61 31.18 29.39
N LEU A 2 -10.88 31.50 29.70
CA LEU A 2 -12.01 31.23 28.77
C LEU A 2 -11.96 32.07 27.48
N LYS A 3 -11.55 33.35 27.58
CA LYS A 3 -11.31 34.23 26.41
C LYS A 3 -10.15 33.73 25.53
N GLU A 4 -9.04 33.28 26.13
CA GLU A 4 -7.89 32.73 25.39
C GLU A 4 -8.22 31.40 24.70
N ARG A 5 -8.99 30.50 25.36
CA ARG A 5 -9.47 29.25 24.75
C ARG A 5 -10.42 29.50 23.59
N ARG A 6 -11.34 30.48 23.70
CA ARG A 6 -12.16 30.94 22.56
C ARG A 6 -11.27 31.47 21.41
N ASN A 7 -10.21 32.20 21.74
CA ASN A 7 -9.27 32.76 20.75
C ASN A 7 -8.47 31.66 20.01
N LEU A 8 -8.06 30.59 20.70
CA LEU A 8 -7.36 29.44 20.10
C LEU A 8 -8.26 28.62 19.16
N ILE A 9 -9.51 28.36 19.57
CA ILE A 9 -10.49 27.63 18.73
C ILE A 9 -10.85 28.47 17.50
N TYR A 10 -11.07 29.77 17.68
CA TYR A 10 -11.32 30.70 16.58
C TYR A 10 -10.14 30.79 15.61
N LYS A 11 -8.91 30.94 16.12
CA LYS A 11 -7.68 30.92 15.29
C LYS A 11 -7.51 29.64 14.49
N ARG A 12 -7.94 28.48 15.04
CA ARG A 12 -7.95 27.20 14.31
C ARG A 12 -8.95 27.23 13.16
N TYR A 13 -10.19 27.65 13.40
CA TYR A 13 -11.20 27.72 12.34
C TYR A 13 -10.88 28.74 11.25
N CYS A 14 -10.14 29.80 11.59
CA CYS A 14 -9.64 30.76 10.62
C CYS A 14 -8.33 30.34 9.93
N TYR A 15 -7.73 29.19 10.24
CA TYR A 15 -6.40 28.81 9.71
C TYR A 15 -6.35 28.81 8.18
N PHE A 16 -7.30 28.15 7.52
CA PHE A 16 -7.36 28.10 6.06
C PHE A 16 -7.94 29.39 5.46
N SER A 17 -8.95 29.99 6.13
CA SER A 17 -9.52 31.27 5.70
C SER A 17 -8.48 32.39 5.64
N ASN A 18 -7.60 32.48 6.64
CA ASN A 18 -6.52 33.48 6.70
C ASN A 18 -5.47 33.27 5.60
N ARG A 19 -5.43 32.08 5.00
CA ARG A 19 -4.50 31.71 3.92
C ARG A 19 -5.18 31.67 2.56
N SER A 20 -6.43 32.12 2.47
CA SER A 20 -7.25 32.07 1.24
C SER A 20 -7.36 30.65 0.65
N ILE A 21 -7.37 29.63 1.51
CA ILE A 21 -7.53 28.23 1.12
C ILE A 21 -8.97 27.81 1.41
N LEU A 22 -9.64 27.25 0.40
CA LEU A 22 -11.00 26.73 0.56
C LEU A 22 -11.00 25.54 1.51
N CYS A 23 -12.04 25.47 2.34
CA CYS A 23 -12.22 24.40 3.31
C CYS A 23 -13.69 23.94 3.26
N PRO A 24 -13.97 22.63 3.16
CA PRO A 24 -15.33 22.15 3.18
C PRO A 24 -15.99 22.43 4.54
N PRO A 25 -17.33 22.47 4.60
CA PRO A 25 -18.04 22.82 5.84
C PRO A 25 -17.70 21.84 6.97
N ILE A 26 -17.55 22.40 8.16
CA ILE A 26 -17.15 21.67 9.36
C ILE A 26 -18.40 21.11 10.03
N SER A 27 -18.40 19.81 10.30
CA SER A 27 -19.56 19.09 10.82
C SER A 27 -19.62 18.97 12.33
N SER A 28 -18.49 19.12 13.04
CA SER A 28 -18.45 19.06 14.51
C SER A 28 -17.29 19.85 15.10
N LEU A 29 -17.48 20.40 16.30
CA LEU A 29 -16.45 21.22 16.99
C LEU A 29 -15.22 20.42 17.47
N ILE A 30 -15.37 19.10 17.68
CA ILE A 30 -14.34 18.24 18.28
C ILE A 30 -13.69 17.36 17.22
N PHE A 31 -14.50 16.77 16.34
CA PHE A 31 -14.03 15.82 15.34
C PHE A 31 -13.84 16.47 13.96
N ASP A 32 -14.27 17.72 13.77
CA ASP A 32 -14.25 18.45 12.50
C ASP A 32 -14.64 17.52 11.33
N HIS A 33 -13.83 17.50 10.26
CA HIS A 33 -14.01 16.70 9.06
C HIS A 33 -13.85 15.19 9.28
N LEU A 34 -13.25 14.74 10.40
CA LEU A 34 -13.09 13.31 10.67
C LEU A 34 -14.44 12.60 10.80
N SER A 35 -15.47 13.28 11.31
CA SER A 35 -16.79 12.66 11.47
C SER A 35 -17.43 12.31 10.11
N ASN A 36 -17.29 13.16 9.10
CA ASN A 36 -17.71 12.89 7.72
C ASN A 36 -16.90 11.75 7.11
N VAL A 37 -15.58 11.78 7.33
CA VAL A 37 -14.68 10.73 6.85
C VAL A 37 -14.99 9.37 7.48
N TRP A 38 -15.41 9.33 8.74
CA TRP A 38 -15.71 8.09 9.45
C TRP A 38 -17.09 7.52 9.14
N SER A 39 -18.02 8.38 8.73
CA SER A 39 -19.36 8.00 8.28
C SER A 39 -19.42 7.70 6.79
N ALA A 40 -18.45 8.18 6.00
CA ALA A 40 -18.32 7.85 4.59
C ALA A 40 -17.97 6.37 4.36
N SER A 41 -18.47 5.84 3.24
CA SER A 41 -18.11 4.51 2.70
C SER A 41 -16.60 4.38 2.50
N SER A 42 -15.96 5.45 2.03
CA SER A 42 -14.54 5.48 1.68
C SER A 42 -13.93 6.85 1.99
N TYR A 43 -12.77 6.85 2.65
CA TYR A 43 -11.96 8.05 2.91
C TYR A 43 -11.67 8.82 1.61
N SER A 44 -11.25 8.10 0.57
CA SER A 44 -10.82 8.69 -0.69
C SER A 44 -11.97 9.24 -1.52
N GLU A 45 -13.14 8.60 -1.47
CA GLU A 45 -14.35 9.12 -2.11
C GLU A 45 -14.81 10.42 -1.43
N GLN A 46 -14.72 10.49 -0.10
CA GLN A 46 -15.05 11.71 0.63
C GLN A 46 -14.12 12.87 0.28
N LEU A 47 -12.81 12.60 0.16
CA LEU A 47 -11.87 13.60 -0.33
C LEU A 47 -12.19 14.03 -1.76
N HIS A 48 -12.46 13.09 -2.66
CA HIS A 48 -12.82 13.40 -4.04
C HIS A 48 -14.08 14.31 -4.11
N LYS A 49 -15.12 14.00 -3.34
CA LYS A 49 -16.33 14.83 -3.24
C LYS A 49 -16.04 16.26 -2.79
N TRP A 50 -15.17 16.44 -1.78
CA TRP A 50 -14.77 17.78 -1.35
C TRP A 50 -13.90 18.50 -2.39
N GLY A 51 -13.03 17.79 -3.09
CA GLY A 51 -12.25 18.34 -4.20
C GLY A 51 -13.14 18.93 -5.31
N LEU A 52 -14.24 18.27 -5.63
CA LEU A 52 -15.23 18.75 -6.60
C LEU A 52 -15.98 20.02 -6.14
N GLN A 53 -16.12 20.24 -4.82
CA GLN A 53 -16.85 21.38 -4.25
C GLN A 53 -15.95 22.60 -3.99
N CYS A 54 -14.68 22.37 -3.68
CA CYS A 54 -13.73 23.40 -3.29
C CYS A 54 -12.87 23.83 -4.49
N SER A 55 -11.67 23.26 -4.61
CA SER A 55 -10.74 23.47 -5.71
C SER A 55 -9.70 22.33 -5.73
N SER A 56 -8.74 22.40 -6.66
CA SER A 56 -7.63 21.45 -6.73
C SER A 56 -6.75 21.41 -5.47
N VAL A 57 -6.72 22.49 -4.67
CA VAL A 57 -6.04 22.56 -3.38
C VAL A 57 -7.00 23.09 -2.32
N TYR A 58 -7.31 22.27 -1.32
CA TYR A 58 -8.22 22.65 -0.25
C TYR A 58 -7.72 22.14 1.11
N GLY A 59 -8.17 22.76 2.18
CA GLY A 59 -7.80 22.43 3.55
C GLY A 59 -8.86 21.55 4.22
N ILE A 60 -8.44 20.58 5.03
CA ILE A 60 -9.29 19.84 5.96
C ILE A 60 -8.61 19.79 7.33
N PHE A 61 -9.38 19.44 8.37
CA PHE A 61 -8.86 19.20 9.70
C PHE A 61 -8.98 17.72 10.09
N GLU A 62 -7.85 17.11 10.44
CA GLU A 62 -7.83 15.79 11.07
C GLU A 62 -7.65 15.97 12.60
N GLY A 63 -8.78 16.06 13.31
CA GLY A 63 -8.77 16.54 14.69
C GLY A 63 -8.23 17.95 14.70
N VAL A 64 -7.23 18.26 15.54
CA VAL A 64 -6.67 19.63 15.58
C VAL A 64 -5.63 19.92 14.49
N ARG A 65 -5.24 18.92 13.69
CA ARG A 65 -4.16 19.07 12.72
C ARG A 65 -4.70 19.58 11.39
N PRO A 66 -4.22 20.73 10.88
CA PRO A 66 -4.53 21.15 9.52
C PRO A 66 -3.85 20.22 8.51
N VAL A 67 -4.59 19.79 7.51
CA VAL A 67 -4.12 18.96 6.40
C VAL A 67 -4.52 19.62 5.09
N TYR A 68 -3.57 19.85 4.21
CA TYR A 68 -3.84 20.31 2.85
C TYR A 68 -4.10 19.10 1.97
N VAL A 69 -5.16 19.12 1.18
CA VAL A 69 -5.42 18.10 0.16
C VAL A 69 -5.12 18.68 -1.21
N VAL A 70 -4.23 18.02 -1.94
CA VAL A 70 -3.80 18.40 -3.28
C VAL A 70 -4.28 17.34 -4.25
N SER A 71 -5.17 17.73 -5.15
CA SER A 71 -5.82 16.88 -6.16
C SER A 71 -5.35 17.18 -7.57
N ASP A 72 -4.23 17.88 -7.73
CA ASP A 72 -3.64 18.26 -9.01
C ASP A 72 -2.15 17.86 -9.07
N THR A 73 -1.58 17.78 -10.26
CA THR A 73 -0.20 17.37 -10.52
C THR A 73 0.84 18.40 -10.11
N ASN A 74 0.39 19.43 -9.38
CA ASN A 74 1.13 20.49 -8.74
C ASN A 74 2.53 20.04 -8.20
N PRO A 75 3.60 20.82 -8.46
CA PRO A 75 4.97 20.52 -8.01
C PRO A 75 5.14 20.32 -6.50
N ILE A 76 4.14 20.64 -5.67
CA ILE A 76 4.04 20.21 -4.26
C ILE A 76 4.40 18.72 -4.09
N ILE A 77 3.97 17.86 -5.02
CA ILE A 77 4.22 16.41 -4.94
C ILE A 77 5.70 16.05 -5.21
N ARG A 78 6.44 16.90 -5.95
CA ARG A 78 7.86 16.71 -6.28
C ARG A 78 8.83 17.39 -5.32
N SER A 79 8.36 18.32 -4.49
CA SER A 79 9.22 19.12 -3.64
C SER A 79 9.97 18.26 -2.61
N ASN A 80 11.30 18.26 -2.68
CA ASN A 80 12.18 17.61 -1.69
C ASN A 80 12.07 18.23 -0.28
N ARG A 81 11.42 19.40 -0.16
CA ARG A 81 11.18 20.11 1.11
C ARG A 81 9.96 19.57 1.85
N LEU A 82 9.10 18.81 1.16
CA LEU A 82 7.92 18.14 1.71
C LEU A 82 8.24 16.64 1.84
N LEU A 83 8.33 16.14 3.06
CA LEU A 83 8.76 14.77 3.33
C LEU A 83 7.57 13.85 3.61
N GLY A 84 7.59 12.63 3.11
CA GLY A 84 6.60 11.64 3.53
C GLY A 84 6.72 11.37 5.03
N GLN A 85 5.70 11.72 5.82
CA GLN A 85 5.53 11.17 7.15
C GLN A 85 4.58 9.98 6.99
N ASP A 86 5.14 8.78 7.02
CA ASP A 86 4.32 7.59 7.02
C ASP A 86 4.80 6.69 8.16
N ARG A 87 3.85 6.21 8.97
CA ARG A 87 4.08 5.21 10.01
C ARG A 87 3.94 3.78 9.45
N LEU A 88 3.45 3.63 8.22
CA LEU A 88 3.09 2.35 7.58
C LEU A 88 3.86 2.05 6.28
N HIS A 89 4.73 2.94 5.81
CA HIS A 89 5.60 2.68 4.67
C HIS A 89 6.73 1.70 5.06
N VAL A 90 7.21 0.84 4.15
CA VAL A 90 8.36 -0.06 4.39
C VAL A 90 9.60 0.73 4.87
N PHE A 91 9.71 1.99 4.44
CA PHE A 91 10.72 2.94 4.89
C PHE A 91 10.16 4.03 5.81
N ALA A 92 9.12 3.74 6.59
CA ALA A 92 8.65 4.62 7.65
C ALA A 92 9.80 4.91 8.60
N THR A 93 10.17 6.18 8.73
CA THR A 93 11.22 6.65 9.64
C THR A 93 10.81 8.02 10.19
N ASN A 94 11.37 8.36 11.34
CA ASN A 94 11.13 9.64 11.99
C ASN A 94 11.96 10.77 11.36
N SER A 95 13.00 10.45 10.57
CA SER A 95 13.85 11.44 9.90
C SER A 95 14.15 11.11 8.43
N ASN A 96 14.44 12.14 7.64
CA ASN A 96 14.81 12.00 6.23
C ASN A 96 16.12 11.25 6.04
N GLU A 97 17.08 11.48 6.93
CA GLU A 97 18.41 10.87 6.85
C GLU A 97 18.32 9.36 7.09
N GLN A 98 17.54 8.93 8.09
CA GLN A 98 17.24 7.52 8.31
C GLN A 98 16.53 6.92 7.09
N TRP A 99 15.55 7.62 6.53
CA TRP A 99 14.85 7.17 5.33
C TRP A 99 15.83 7.00 4.16
N LYS A 100 16.63 8.03 3.85
CA LYS A 100 17.62 8.02 2.77
C LYS A 100 18.60 6.88 2.96
N ARG A 101 19.17 6.73 4.16
CA ARG A 101 20.11 5.66 4.51
C ARG A 101 19.49 4.28 4.27
N GLN A 102 18.36 4.00 4.91
CA GLN A 102 17.66 2.71 4.77
C GLN A 102 17.27 2.44 3.31
N ARG A 103 16.84 3.48 2.59
CA ARG A 103 16.46 3.39 1.18
C ARG A 103 17.64 3.06 0.29
N THR A 104 18.79 3.70 0.51
CA THR A 104 20.03 3.42 -0.22
C THR A 104 20.45 1.97 -0.02
N ILE A 105 20.43 1.48 1.23
CA ILE A 105 20.81 0.10 1.59
C ILE A 105 19.89 -0.94 0.92
N LEU A 106 18.57 -0.75 0.97
CA LEU A 106 17.61 -1.77 0.49
C LEU A 106 17.24 -1.65 -0.98
N ASN A 107 17.51 -0.52 -1.64
CA ASN A 107 17.19 -0.33 -3.06
C ASN A 107 17.78 -1.41 -3.99
N PRO A 108 19.05 -1.85 -3.81
CA PRO A 108 19.66 -2.90 -4.61
C PRO A 108 18.89 -4.21 -4.55
N THR A 109 18.28 -4.55 -3.40
CA THR A 109 17.50 -5.78 -3.17
C THR A 109 16.32 -5.91 -4.14
N PHE A 110 15.75 -4.79 -4.60
CA PHE A 110 14.62 -4.74 -5.55
C PHE A 110 15.05 -4.47 -7.02
N SER A 111 16.30 -4.76 -7.39
CA SER A 111 16.76 -4.64 -8.77
C SER A 111 16.07 -5.66 -9.69
N THR A 112 16.00 -5.39 -10.99
CA THR A 112 15.37 -6.32 -11.96
C THR A 112 16.02 -7.70 -11.93
N SER A 113 17.36 -7.76 -11.86
CA SER A 113 18.10 -9.03 -11.83
C SER A 113 17.80 -9.84 -10.56
N LYS A 114 17.74 -9.19 -9.39
CA LYS A 114 17.39 -9.87 -8.13
C LYS A 114 15.93 -10.30 -8.10
N MET A 115 15.00 -9.50 -8.61
CA MET A 115 13.60 -9.91 -8.73
C MET A 115 13.43 -11.10 -9.69
N LYS A 116 14.20 -11.15 -10.81
CA LYS A 116 14.21 -12.30 -11.73
C LYS A 116 14.65 -13.62 -11.04
N ARG A 117 15.42 -13.55 -9.94
CA ARG A 117 15.81 -14.75 -9.16
C ARG A 117 14.66 -15.32 -8.31
N LEU A 118 13.66 -14.52 -7.95
CA LEU A 118 12.53 -14.95 -7.11
C LEU A 118 11.41 -15.64 -7.91
N LEU A 119 11.47 -15.57 -9.24
CA LEU A 119 10.37 -15.99 -10.12
C LEU A 119 10.06 -17.48 -10.07
N PRO A 120 11.04 -18.40 -9.96
CA PRO A 120 10.74 -19.81 -9.81
C PRO A 120 9.87 -20.08 -8.56
N MET A 121 10.14 -19.39 -7.46
CA MET A 121 9.37 -19.53 -6.21
C MET A 121 7.96 -18.96 -6.37
N MET A 122 7.82 -17.80 -7.02
CA MET A 122 6.52 -17.24 -7.36
C MET A 122 5.69 -18.18 -8.24
N ASN A 123 6.28 -18.69 -9.33
CA ASN A 123 5.59 -19.58 -10.26
C ASN A 123 5.16 -20.89 -9.58
N SER A 124 5.96 -21.41 -8.65
CA SER A 124 5.56 -22.57 -7.83
C SER A 124 4.30 -22.29 -7.01
N SER A 125 4.23 -21.15 -6.32
CA SER A 125 3.01 -20.73 -5.59
C SER A 125 1.82 -20.52 -6.51
N ILE A 126 2.04 -19.95 -7.71
CA ILE A 126 0.99 -19.72 -8.70
C ILE A 126 0.43 -21.05 -9.22
N ASN A 127 1.27 -22.04 -9.49
CA ASN A 127 0.85 -23.37 -9.93
C ASN A 127 -0.03 -24.07 -8.88
N ILE A 128 0.32 -23.93 -7.60
CA ILE A 128 -0.50 -24.45 -6.50
C ILE A 128 -1.87 -23.74 -6.48
N PHE A 129 -1.89 -22.42 -6.58
CA PHE A 129 -3.13 -21.63 -6.62
C PHE A 129 -4.06 -22.09 -7.74
N ILE A 130 -3.51 -22.30 -8.94
CA ILE A 130 -4.25 -22.77 -10.11
C ILE A 130 -4.85 -24.15 -9.85
N ALA A 131 -4.06 -25.08 -9.32
CA ALA A 131 -4.53 -26.42 -8.98
C ALA A 131 -5.68 -26.38 -7.95
N GLN A 132 -5.59 -25.51 -6.94
CA GLN A 132 -6.66 -25.32 -5.97
C GLN A 132 -7.93 -24.71 -6.59
N LEU A 133 -7.78 -23.80 -7.54
CA LEU A 133 -8.90 -23.19 -8.25
C LEU A 133 -9.59 -24.21 -9.19
N PHE A 134 -8.82 -25.05 -9.88
CA PHE A 134 -9.34 -26.14 -10.73
C PHE A 134 -10.25 -27.10 -9.96
N MET A 135 -9.87 -27.45 -8.72
CA MET A 135 -10.69 -28.32 -7.85
C MET A 135 -12.04 -27.70 -7.46
N LYS A 136 -12.22 -26.40 -7.70
CA LYS A 136 -13.40 -25.62 -7.31
C LYS A 136 -14.23 -25.15 -8.50
N THR A 137 -13.83 -25.50 -9.73
CA THR A 137 -14.53 -25.13 -10.98
C THR A 137 -15.99 -25.61 -11.05
N ASN A 138 -16.31 -26.72 -10.35
CA ASN A 138 -17.68 -27.25 -10.27
C ASN A 138 -18.58 -26.49 -9.27
N GLU A 139 -18.04 -25.53 -8.50
CA GLU A 139 -18.84 -24.74 -7.56
C GLU A 139 -19.49 -23.53 -8.26
N ASN A 140 -20.76 -23.26 -7.96
CA ASN A 140 -21.51 -22.15 -8.58
C ASN A 140 -20.99 -20.76 -8.19
N LYS A 141 -20.28 -20.63 -7.05
CA LYS A 141 -19.79 -19.35 -6.53
C LYS A 141 -18.49 -19.56 -5.77
N ILE A 142 -17.48 -18.77 -6.08
CA ILE A 142 -16.16 -18.83 -5.43
C ILE A 142 -15.79 -17.44 -4.91
N ASN A 143 -15.33 -17.37 -3.66
CA ASN A 143 -14.72 -16.15 -3.11
C ASN A 143 -13.25 -16.06 -3.53
N ILE A 144 -12.99 -15.56 -4.74
CA ILE A 144 -11.63 -15.48 -5.30
C ILE A 144 -10.65 -14.65 -4.45
N LEU A 145 -11.16 -13.69 -3.66
CA LEU A 145 -10.32 -12.87 -2.78
C LEU A 145 -9.65 -13.71 -1.69
N ASP A 146 -10.31 -14.76 -1.18
CA ASP A 146 -9.69 -15.65 -0.19
C ASP A 146 -8.50 -16.41 -0.80
N PHE A 147 -8.66 -16.93 -2.02
CA PHE A 147 -7.58 -17.59 -2.75
C PHE A 147 -6.42 -16.63 -3.00
N TYR A 148 -6.68 -15.38 -3.39
CA TYR A 148 -5.62 -14.39 -3.56
C TYR A 148 -4.92 -14.03 -2.25
N LYS A 149 -5.65 -13.97 -1.13
CA LYS A 149 -5.02 -13.79 0.19
C LYS A 149 -4.05 -14.95 0.45
N ARG A 150 -4.46 -16.20 0.26
CA ARG A 150 -3.58 -17.38 0.45
C ARG A 150 -2.38 -17.38 -0.48
N LEU A 151 -2.59 -17.10 -1.77
CA LEU A 151 -1.52 -16.99 -2.77
C LEU A 151 -0.48 -15.93 -2.37
N THR A 152 -0.93 -14.75 -1.95
CA THR A 152 -0.01 -13.66 -1.60
C THR A 152 0.77 -13.93 -0.32
N ILE A 153 0.16 -14.59 0.68
CA ILE A 153 0.89 -15.08 1.86
C ILE A 153 1.97 -16.08 1.42
N ASP A 154 1.60 -17.10 0.64
CA ASP A 154 2.53 -18.14 0.21
C ASP A 154 3.71 -17.55 -0.59
N ILE A 155 3.43 -16.67 -1.55
CA ILE A 155 4.46 -15.99 -2.34
C ILE A 155 5.42 -15.22 -1.43
N ILE A 156 4.91 -14.44 -0.47
CA ILE A 156 5.78 -13.64 0.37
C ILE A 156 6.59 -14.53 1.30
N PHE A 157 5.99 -15.55 1.94
CA PHE A 157 6.74 -16.41 2.84
C PHE A 157 7.82 -17.22 2.10
N ARG A 158 7.53 -17.70 0.89
CA ARG A 158 8.53 -18.36 0.04
C ARG A 158 9.59 -17.38 -0.43
N CYS A 159 9.22 -16.29 -1.08
CA CYS A 159 10.19 -15.37 -1.68
C CYS A 159 10.98 -14.58 -0.63
N ALA A 160 10.41 -14.30 0.54
CA ALA A 160 11.07 -13.53 1.58
C ALA A 160 11.88 -14.37 2.55
N PHE A 161 11.39 -15.56 2.93
CA PHE A 161 12.03 -16.40 3.96
C PHE A 161 12.49 -17.77 3.47
N GLY A 162 12.11 -18.19 2.26
CA GLY A 162 12.37 -19.54 1.79
C GLY A 162 11.47 -20.60 2.40
N ILE A 163 10.29 -20.23 2.93
CA ILE A 163 9.45 -21.13 3.73
C ILE A 163 8.16 -21.48 2.99
N GLY A 164 7.89 -22.79 2.87
CA GLY A 164 6.60 -23.31 2.41
C GLY A 164 5.59 -23.38 3.56
N THR A 165 4.66 -22.44 3.60
CA THR A 165 3.64 -22.35 4.68
C THR A 165 2.48 -23.33 4.52
N GLN A 166 2.36 -23.96 3.34
CA GLN A 166 1.22 -24.79 2.93
C GLN A 166 -0.13 -24.07 3.06
N VAL A 167 -0.16 -22.74 3.11
CA VAL A 167 -1.36 -21.93 3.35
C VAL A 167 -2.45 -22.07 2.27
N GLN A 168 -2.04 -22.55 1.10
CA GLN A 168 -2.91 -22.83 -0.04
C GLN A 168 -3.51 -24.24 -0.01
N HIS A 169 -2.88 -25.18 0.70
CA HIS A 169 -3.34 -26.56 0.77
C HIS A 169 -4.34 -26.67 1.92
N ASP A 170 -5.55 -27.13 1.62
CA ASP A 170 -6.73 -27.15 2.49
C ASP A 170 -7.33 -25.75 2.75
N ILE A 171 -8.30 -25.40 1.91
CA ILE A 171 -9.05 -24.14 2.02
C ILE A 171 -9.99 -24.18 3.23
N ASN A 172 -10.47 -25.36 3.60
CA ASN A 172 -11.45 -25.54 4.67
C ASN A 172 -10.80 -25.54 6.06
N HIS A 173 -9.53 -25.96 6.15
CA HIS A 173 -8.76 -25.88 7.38
C HIS A 173 -8.10 -24.50 7.55
N GLU A 174 -8.21 -23.95 8.77
CA GLU A 174 -7.61 -22.66 9.10
C GLU A 174 -6.10 -22.82 9.36
N ASN A 175 -5.26 -22.39 8.40
CA ASN A 175 -3.81 -22.41 8.55
C ASN A 175 -3.34 -21.31 9.53
N ILE A 176 -2.41 -21.64 10.44
CA ILE A 176 -1.92 -20.71 11.47
C ILE A 176 -1.34 -19.41 10.88
N TYR A 177 -0.60 -19.50 9.77
CA TYR A 177 -0.05 -18.33 9.09
C TYR A 177 -1.17 -17.46 8.52
N MET A 178 -2.17 -18.06 7.89
CA MET A 178 -3.34 -17.33 7.37
C MET A 178 -4.05 -16.58 8.49
N LYS A 179 -4.39 -17.29 9.57
CA LYS A 179 -5.10 -16.73 10.72
C LYS A 179 -4.35 -15.56 11.35
N LYS A 180 -3.07 -15.78 11.69
CA LYS A 180 -2.26 -14.76 12.37
C LYS A 180 -2.01 -13.54 11.47
N VAL A 181 -1.72 -13.76 10.18
CA VAL A 181 -1.55 -12.65 9.21
C VAL A 181 -2.85 -11.88 9.02
N GLN A 182 -4.00 -12.54 8.91
CA GLN A 182 -5.30 -11.88 8.78
C GLN A 182 -5.73 -11.13 10.05
N GLU A 183 -5.45 -11.68 11.25
CA GLU A 183 -5.72 -11.00 12.52
C GLU A 183 -4.95 -9.67 12.63
N VAL A 184 -3.73 -9.63 12.08
CA VAL A 184 -2.86 -8.45 12.08
C VAL A 184 -3.19 -7.49 10.94
N LEU A 185 -3.29 -8.00 9.71
CA LEU A 185 -3.27 -7.22 8.48
C LEU A 185 -4.61 -7.21 7.75
N GLY A 186 -5.55 -8.08 8.11
CA GLY A 186 -6.87 -8.20 7.50
C GLY A 186 -7.94 -7.34 8.18
N LYS A 187 -7.65 -6.76 9.35
CA LYS A 187 -8.57 -5.83 10.02
C LYS A 187 -8.45 -4.43 9.41
N ASP A 188 -9.59 -3.82 9.07
CA ASP A 188 -9.65 -2.41 8.69
C ASP A 188 -9.17 -1.53 9.85
N PHE A 189 -7.88 -1.19 9.89
CA PHE A 189 -7.30 -0.26 10.86
C PHE A 189 -8.08 1.07 10.92
N GLY A 190 -8.78 1.44 9.82
CA GLY A 190 -9.64 2.61 9.73
C GLY A 190 -10.92 2.56 10.58
N ARG A 191 -11.45 1.36 10.89
CA ARG A 191 -12.71 1.15 11.64
C ARG A 191 -12.50 0.94 13.13
N SER A 192 -11.28 0.64 13.57
CA SER A 192 -10.98 0.54 15.01
C SER A 192 -11.24 1.88 15.70
N TYR A 193 -12.17 1.88 16.66
CA TYR A 193 -12.50 3.03 17.49
C TYR A 193 -11.26 3.62 18.19
N LEU A 194 -10.34 2.76 18.62
CA LEU A 194 -9.09 3.16 19.27
C LEU A 194 -8.09 3.79 18.28
N ALA A 195 -8.01 3.29 17.04
CA ALA A 195 -7.21 3.92 15.99
C ALA A 195 -7.81 5.26 15.50
N ARG A 196 -9.14 5.41 15.61
CA ARG A 196 -9.87 6.67 15.40
C ARG A 196 -9.54 7.67 16.50
N ILE A 197 -9.59 7.25 17.78
CA ILE A 197 -9.20 8.09 18.94
C ILE A 197 -7.74 8.52 18.85
N HIS A 198 -6.80 7.60 18.60
CA HIS A 198 -5.38 7.95 18.48
C HIS A 198 -5.12 8.99 17.37
N ARG A 199 -5.90 8.99 16.27
CA ARG A 199 -5.78 10.02 15.20
C ARG A 199 -6.25 11.40 15.63
N ILE A 200 -7.25 11.50 16.51
CA ILE A 200 -7.75 12.77 17.05
C ILE A 200 -6.76 13.40 18.03
N MET A 201 -6.02 12.56 18.77
CA MET A 201 -5.22 13.00 19.90
C MET A 201 -3.88 13.58 19.44
N SER A 202 -3.93 14.85 19.13
CA SER A 202 -2.79 15.73 18.87
C SER A 202 -2.10 16.22 20.14
N CYS A 203 -2.76 16.11 21.31
CA CYS A 203 -2.14 16.40 22.60
C CYS A 203 -1.23 15.23 22.97
N SER A 204 0.09 15.45 22.94
CA SER A 204 1.11 14.45 23.26
C SER A 204 0.88 13.78 24.62
N PHE A 205 0.38 14.51 25.62
CA PHE A 205 0.07 13.97 26.95
C PHE A 205 -1.09 12.96 26.91
N LEU A 206 -2.25 13.36 26.39
CA LEU A 206 -3.41 12.48 26.32
C LEU A 206 -3.22 11.36 25.28
N ALA A 207 -2.48 11.60 24.18
CA ALA A 207 -2.10 10.58 23.22
C ALA A 207 -1.16 9.53 23.84
N ASN A 208 -0.23 9.95 24.69
CA ASN A 208 0.63 9.04 25.45
C ASN A 208 -0.17 8.28 26.51
N LEU A 209 -1.13 8.93 27.19
CA LEU A 209 -2.01 8.28 28.15
C LEU A 209 -2.94 7.27 27.47
N CYS A 210 -3.57 7.62 26.35
CA CYS A 210 -4.37 6.68 25.57
C CYS A 210 -3.51 5.59 24.93
N SER A 211 -2.27 5.87 24.52
CA SER A 211 -1.33 4.84 24.07
C SER A 211 -0.92 3.91 25.22
N PHE A 212 -0.79 4.44 26.44
CA PHE A 212 -0.50 3.68 27.65
C PHE A 212 -1.70 2.82 28.07
N LEU A 213 -2.90 3.38 28.10
CA LEU A 213 -4.15 2.66 28.39
C LEU A 213 -4.47 1.65 27.29
N PHE A 214 -4.22 1.98 26.02
CA PHE A 214 -4.32 1.05 24.90
C PHE A 214 -3.35 -0.10 25.08
N ARG A 215 -2.05 0.18 25.36
CA ARG A 215 -1.07 -0.86 25.70
C ARG A 215 -1.53 -1.68 26.90
N ARG A 216 -2.07 -1.05 27.95
CA ARG A 216 -2.50 -1.75 29.18
C ARG A 216 -3.72 -2.63 28.96
N GLN A 217 -4.72 -2.17 28.21
CA GLN A 217 -5.89 -2.96 27.82
C GLN A 217 -5.51 -4.09 26.86
N TYR A 218 -4.67 -3.80 25.84
CA TYR A 218 -4.09 -4.82 24.97
C TYR A 218 -3.35 -5.88 25.80
N MET A 219 -2.58 -5.46 26.81
CA MET A 219 -1.84 -6.32 27.74
C MET A 219 -2.74 -7.06 28.77
N PHE A 220 -3.99 -6.65 28.99
CA PHE A 220 -4.91 -7.29 29.93
C PHE A 220 -5.81 -8.35 29.25
N GLU A 221 -6.24 -8.13 28.00
CA GLU A 221 -6.80 -9.19 27.14
C GLU A 221 -5.75 -10.30 26.81
N TYR A 222 -4.47 -9.96 26.98
CA TYR A 222 -3.25 -10.72 26.69
C TYR A 222 -2.99 -11.90 27.64
N GLU A 223 -3.46 -11.83 28.89
CA GLU A 223 -3.20 -12.88 29.89
C GLU A 223 -4.14 -14.09 29.71
N LYS A 224 -5.24 -13.91 28.96
CA LYS A 224 -6.28 -14.94 28.74
C LYS A 224 -6.18 -15.68 27.40
N SER A 225 -5.24 -15.37 26.50
CA SER A 225 -5.16 -16.02 25.19
C SER A 225 -3.72 -16.18 24.67
N SER A 226 -3.51 -17.17 23.79
CA SER A 226 -2.24 -17.42 23.07
C SER A 226 -1.60 -16.13 22.53
N LEU A 227 -0.26 -16.08 22.43
CA LEU A 227 0.51 -14.93 21.91
C LEU A 227 -0.26 -14.14 20.81
N PRO A 228 -0.49 -12.83 21.00
CA PRO A 228 -1.23 -12.03 20.01
C PRO A 228 -0.52 -12.09 18.67
N ALA A 229 -1.30 -12.09 17.60
CA ALA A 229 -0.78 -12.38 16.28
C ALA A 229 0.37 -11.47 15.81
N ASN A 230 0.39 -10.21 16.27
CA ASN A 230 1.51 -9.31 16.04
C ASN A 230 2.82 -9.80 16.68
N PHE A 231 2.77 -10.16 17.96
CA PHE A 231 3.94 -10.66 18.67
C PHE A 231 4.36 -12.03 18.16
N TRP A 232 3.40 -12.90 17.86
CA TRP A 232 3.68 -14.16 17.21
C TRP A 232 4.44 -13.94 15.89
N LEU A 233 3.93 -13.07 15.01
CA LEU A 233 4.55 -12.79 13.72
C LEU A 233 5.94 -12.15 13.88
N ILE A 234 6.11 -11.20 14.80
CA ILE A 234 7.40 -10.56 15.08
C ILE A 234 8.42 -11.58 15.62
N ASN A 235 8.03 -12.41 16.58
CA ASN A 235 8.89 -13.45 17.15
C ASN A 235 9.27 -14.49 16.09
N HIS A 236 8.33 -14.88 15.23
CA HIS A 236 8.57 -15.85 14.16
C HIS A 236 9.55 -15.30 13.11
N ILE A 237 9.39 -14.03 12.71
CA ILE A 237 10.36 -13.36 11.82
C ILE A 237 11.72 -13.25 12.50
N HIS A 238 11.76 -12.92 13.78
CA HIS A 238 13.00 -12.81 14.53
C HIS A 238 13.75 -14.15 14.57
N GLN A 239 13.04 -15.26 14.80
CA GLN A 239 13.62 -16.61 14.69
C GLN A 239 14.20 -16.87 13.30
N PHE A 240 13.49 -16.57 12.22
CA PHE A 240 14.02 -16.75 10.86
C PHE A 240 15.30 -15.95 10.61
N ILE A 241 15.36 -14.71 11.13
CA ILE A 241 16.56 -13.89 11.03
C ILE A 241 17.71 -14.52 11.82
N GLN A 242 17.47 -14.98 13.05
CA GLN A 242 18.49 -15.61 13.89
C GLN A 242 19.02 -16.91 13.29
N GLU A 243 18.14 -17.78 12.80
CA GLU A 243 18.52 -19.02 12.11
C GLU A 243 19.39 -18.73 10.88
N ARG A 244 19.10 -17.64 10.15
CA ARG A 244 19.90 -17.19 9.00
C ARG A 244 21.31 -16.78 9.41
N PHE A 245 21.44 -16.07 10.53
CA PHE A 245 22.75 -15.66 11.05
C PHE A 245 23.56 -16.83 11.62
N GLN A 246 22.89 -17.85 12.17
CA GLN A 246 23.55 -19.03 12.75
C GLN A 246 24.02 -20.04 11.69
N LYS A 247 23.27 -20.20 10.60
CA LYS A 247 23.69 -21.02 9.45
C LYS A 247 24.77 -20.27 8.66
N ASN A 248 26.03 -20.40 9.09
CA ASN A 248 27.22 -19.87 8.42
C ASN A 248 27.13 -20.04 6.90
N HIS A 249 26.86 -18.93 6.17
CA HIS A 249 26.99 -18.57 4.74
C HIS A 249 27.02 -19.61 3.58
N GLN A 250 27.12 -20.91 3.82
CA GLN A 250 27.30 -21.97 2.82
C GLN A 250 26.00 -22.37 2.11
N GLN A 251 24.83 -21.94 2.61
CA GLN A 251 23.55 -22.09 1.91
C GLN A 251 23.02 -20.71 1.47
N THR A 252 23.50 -20.24 0.32
CA THR A 252 23.03 -19.03 -0.36
C THR A 252 21.63 -19.25 -0.93
N THR A 253 20.65 -19.14 -0.05
CA THR A 253 19.24 -19.11 -0.47
C THR A 253 18.97 -17.84 -1.25
N ASN A 254 18.32 -17.99 -2.41
CA ASN A 254 17.96 -16.88 -3.28
C ASN A 254 16.67 -16.20 -2.81
N ASP A 255 16.59 -15.80 -1.54
CA ASP A 255 15.42 -15.14 -0.95
C ASP A 255 15.68 -13.67 -0.60
N LEU A 256 14.60 -12.93 -0.35
CA LEU A 256 14.64 -11.51 -0.09
C LEU A 256 15.35 -11.18 1.22
N LEU A 257 15.20 -12.03 2.25
CA LEU A 257 15.89 -11.86 3.53
C LEU A 257 17.41 -11.93 3.35
N GLN A 258 17.92 -12.91 2.61
CA GLN A 258 19.34 -13.02 2.30
C GLN A 258 19.82 -11.80 1.52
N LEU A 259 19.06 -11.35 0.51
CA LEU A 259 19.41 -10.14 -0.24
C LEU A 259 19.40 -8.87 0.61
N MET A 260 18.63 -8.83 1.70
CA MET A 260 18.67 -7.75 2.69
C MET A 260 19.89 -7.88 3.61
N ILE A 261 20.20 -9.09 4.10
CA ILE A 261 21.40 -9.36 4.92
C ILE A 261 22.68 -9.03 4.14
N ASP A 262 22.79 -9.46 2.88
CA ASP A 262 23.95 -9.18 2.03
C ASP A 262 24.12 -7.66 1.82
N ALA A 263 23.00 -6.95 1.60
CA ALA A 263 23.03 -5.50 1.44
C ALA A 263 23.52 -4.79 2.72
N LEU A 264 23.19 -5.35 3.90
CA LEU A 264 23.66 -4.85 5.19
C LEU A 264 25.16 -5.05 5.41
N GLN A 265 25.69 -6.20 5.00
CA GLN A 265 27.11 -6.50 5.14
C GLN A 265 27.99 -5.68 4.19
N SER A 266 27.43 -5.28 3.04
CA SER A 266 28.16 -4.50 2.02
C SER A 266 28.29 -3.00 2.31
N ASP A 267 27.44 -2.43 3.17
CA ASP A 267 27.43 -0.99 3.48
C ASP A 267 28.14 -0.72 4.82
N LYS A 268 28.97 0.34 4.88
CA LYS A 268 29.63 0.79 6.12
C LYS A 268 28.62 1.25 7.18
N ASN A 269 27.41 1.65 6.75
CA ASN A 269 26.33 2.12 7.62
C ASN A 269 25.29 1.02 7.89
N GLN A 270 25.65 0.03 8.71
CA GLN A 270 24.80 -1.13 9.03
C GLN A 270 23.41 -0.72 9.60
N LEU A 271 22.35 -1.43 9.21
CA LEU A 271 21.07 -1.37 9.95
C LEU A 271 21.20 -2.20 11.23
N SER A 272 20.57 -1.76 12.32
CA SER A 272 20.47 -2.59 13.52
C SER A 272 19.60 -3.83 13.26
N SER A 273 19.77 -4.88 14.08
CA SER A 273 18.90 -6.08 14.01
C SER A 273 17.42 -5.74 14.17
N SER A 274 17.10 -4.75 15.00
CA SER A 274 15.73 -4.24 15.18
C SER A 274 15.22 -3.49 13.95
N GLU A 275 16.08 -2.75 13.25
CA GLU A 275 15.73 -2.13 11.97
C GLU A 275 15.45 -3.21 10.91
N LEU A 276 16.30 -4.23 10.77
CA LEU A 276 16.09 -5.33 9.82
C LEU A 276 14.74 -6.03 10.08
N LEU A 277 14.47 -6.41 11.34
CA LEU A 277 13.21 -7.03 11.75
C LEU A 277 12.00 -6.20 11.34
N ASN A 278 12.03 -4.89 11.60
CA ASN A 278 10.95 -3.97 11.23
C ASN A 278 10.76 -3.89 9.71
N LYS A 279 11.84 -3.91 8.91
CA LYS A 279 11.75 -3.86 7.44
C LYS A 279 11.15 -5.12 6.86
N VAL A 280 11.55 -6.26 7.38
CA VAL A 280 11.02 -7.57 6.98
C VAL A 280 9.54 -7.69 7.34
N TYR A 281 9.15 -7.28 8.55
CA TYR A 281 7.75 -7.22 8.98
C TYR A 281 6.91 -6.29 8.10
N LEU A 282 7.39 -5.07 7.82
CA LEU A 282 6.65 -4.12 6.96
C LEU A 282 6.52 -4.61 5.53
N MET A 283 7.49 -5.38 5.03
CA MET A 283 7.42 -5.96 3.69
C MET A 283 6.36 -7.06 3.59
N LEU A 284 6.25 -7.91 4.62
CA LEU A 284 5.13 -8.84 4.77
C LEU A 284 3.79 -8.10 4.77
N ALA A 285 3.68 -7.06 5.58
CA ALA A 285 2.48 -6.25 5.70
C ALA A 285 2.07 -5.61 4.36
N ALA A 286 3.02 -4.95 3.69
CA ALA A 286 2.79 -4.25 2.44
C ALA A 286 2.46 -5.20 1.29
N GLY A 287 3.14 -6.35 1.22
CA GLY A 287 2.99 -7.31 0.12
C GLY A 287 1.65 -8.04 0.12
N PHE A 288 1.09 -8.34 1.30
CA PHE A 288 -0.09 -9.20 1.44
C PHE A 288 -1.39 -8.50 1.02
N ALA A 289 -1.81 -7.48 1.77
CA ALA A 289 -3.14 -6.89 1.64
C ALA A 289 -3.32 -6.13 0.32
N THR A 290 -2.27 -5.42 -0.12
CA THR A 290 -2.34 -4.62 -1.34
C THR A 290 -2.41 -5.49 -2.60
N THR A 291 -1.59 -6.55 -2.65
CA THR A 291 -1.47 -7.43 -3.82
C THR A 291 -2.71 -8.28 -4.01
N SER A 292 -3.26 -8.84 -2.94
CA SER A 292 -4.47 -9.69 -2.99
C SER A 292 -5.70 -8.88 -3.40
N THR A 293 -5.86 -7.68 -2.84
CA THR A 293 -6.94 -6.76 -3.22
C THR A 293 -6.83 -6.33 -4.68
N ALA A 294 -5.62 -6.07 -5.19
CA ALA A 294 -5.41 -5.71 -6.60
C ALA A 294 -5.86 -6.83 -7.54
N LEU A 295 -5.49 -8.07 -7.20
CA LEU A 295 -5.86 -9.24 -7.98
C LEU A 295 -7.37 -9.50 -7.92
N GLY A 296 -8.00 -9.27 -6.77
CA GLY A 296 -9.45 -9.30 -6.61
C GLY A 296 -10.15 -8.32 -7.55
N TYR A 297 -9.74 -7.04 -7.56
CA TYR A 297 -10.30 -6.05 -8.48
C TYR A 297 -10.01 -6.39 -9.95
N CYS A 298 -8.80 -6.86 -10.28
CA CYS A 298 -8.50 -7.31 -11.64
C CYS A 298 -9.42 -8.45 -12.07
N THR A 299 -9.75 -9.40 -11.19
CA THR A 299 -10.65 -10.50 -11.58
C THR A 299 -12.08 -10.03 -11.71
N TYR A 300 -12.53 -9.18 -10.78
CA TYR A 300 -13.84 -8.56 -10.83
C TYR A 300 -14.06 -7.78 -12.14
N ARG A 301 -13.07 -6.99 -12.57
CA ARG A 301 -13.16 -6.21 -13.80
C ARG A 301 -13.17 -7.07 -15.06
N LEU A 302 -12.47 -8.21 -15.09
CA LEU A 302 -12.58 -9.18 -16.19
C LEU A 302 -13.96 -9.82 -16.22
N ALA A 303 -14.47 -10.27 -15.06
CA ALA A 303 -15.75 -10.95 -14.96
C ALA A 303 -16.92 -10.11 -15.50
N ILE A 304 -16.88 -8.79 -15.32
CA ILE A 304 -17.92 -7.87 -15.81
C ILE A 304 -17.62 -7.23 -17.19
N HIS A 305 -16.44 -7.48 -17.79
CA HIS A 305 -16.07 -7.01 -19.14
C HIS A 305 -15.53 -8.19 -19.97
N GLN A 306 -16.46 -9.03 -20.45
CA GLN A 306 -16.15 -10.27 -21.16
C GLN A 306 -15.40 -10.05 -22.49
N ASP A 307 -15.65 -8.92 -23.15
CA ASP A 307 -14.94 -8.49 -24.35
C ASP A 307 -13.43 -8.24 -24.08
N ILE A 308 -13.11 -7.60 -22.96
CA ILE A 308 -11.73 -7.36 -22.53
C ILE A 308 -11.08 -8.68 -22.09
N GLN A 309 -11.82 -9.52 -21.37
CA GLN A 309 -11.38 -10.86 -20.97
C GLN A 309 -10.98 -11.69 -22.20
N GLU A 310 -11.86 -11.77 -23.21
CA GLU A 310 -11.62 -12.51 -24.45
C GLU A 310 -10.44 -11.93 -25.23
N LYS A 311 -10.33 -10.59 -25.31
CA LYS A 311 -9.20 -9.92 -25.97
C LYS A 311 -7.86 -10.24 -25.31
N ILE A 312 -7.82 -10.30 -23.98
CA ILE A 312 -6.64 -10.70 -23.23
C ILE A 312 -6.35 -12.18 -23.49
N TYR A 313 -7.35 -13.05 -23.36
CA TYR A 313 -7.23 -14.50 -23.58
C TYR A 313 -6.67 -14.85 -24.97
N ARG A 314 -7.19 -14.24 -26.05
CA ARG A 314 -6.68 -14.44 -27.41
C ARG A 314 -5.21 -14.07 -27.56
N LYS A 315 -4.79 -12.96 -26.94
CA LYS A 315 -3.38 -12.54 -26.96
C LYS A 315 -2.51 -13.56 -26.23
N ILE A 316 -2.97 -14.05 -25.09
CA ILE A 316 -2.27 -15.07 -24.29
C ILE A 316 -2.05 -16.34 -25.11
N ILE A 317 -3.10 -16.89 -25.72
CA ILE A 317 -3.01 -18.12 -26.54
C ILE A 317 -2.06 -17.92 -27.72
N LYS A 318 -2.18 -16.80 -28.44
CA LYS A 318 -1.33 -16.50 -29.59
C LYS A 318 0.15 -16.50 -29.25
N TYR A 319 0.53 -15.99 -28.08
CA TYR A 319 1.93 -16.01 -27.66
C TYR A 319 2.38 -17.40 -27.18
N ARG A 320 1.45 -18.24 -26.70
CA ARG A 320 1.73 -19.61 -26.23
C ARG A 320 2.14 -20.57 -27.33
N SER A 321 1.60 -20.41 -28.53
CA SER A 321 2.00 -21.19 -29.70
C SER A 321 3.40 -20.85 -30.23
N SER A 322 4.04 -19.75 -29.77
CA SER A 322 5.38 -19.34 -30.19
C SER A 322 6.39 -19.48 -29.03
N ASP A 323 7.04 -20.64 -28.95
CA ASP A 323 8.21 -21.01 -28.14
C ASP A 323 8.30 -20.41 -26.72
N PHE A 324 7.90 -21.19 -25.71
CA PHE A 324 7.47 -20.72 -24.38
C PHE A 324 8.51 -20.93 -23.26
N ASN A 325 9.80 -20.86 -23.57
CA ASN A 325 10.85 -21.15 -22.58
C ASN A 325 11.56 -19.93 -21.98
N SER A 326 11.26 -18.69 -22.40
CA SER A 326 11.86 -17.51 -21.74
C SER A 326 10.83 -16.57 -21.13
N HIS A 327 10.99 -16.37 -19.82
CA HIS A 327 10.29 -15.40 -18.98
C HIS A 327 10.26 -13.97 -19.57
N GLU A 328 11.33 -13.62 -20.28
CA GLU A 328 11.53 -12.32 -20.93
C GLU A 328 10.60 -12.09 -22.13
N THR A 329 10.26 -13.17 -22.85
CA THR A 329 9.34 -13.13 -24.00
C THR A 329 7.91 -12.84 -23.57
N ILE A 330 7.49 -13.35 -22.41
CA ILE A 330 6.13 -13.21 -21.89
C ILE A 330 5.85 -11.78 -21.39
N THR A 331 6.78 -11.20 -20.63
CA THR A 331 6.59 -9.89 -20.01
C THR A 331 6.62 -8.76 -21.04
N ASN A 332 7.49 -8.85 -22.05
CA ASN A 332 7.63 -7.82 -23.08
C ASN A 332 6.51 -7.88 -24.15
N LYS A 333 5.93 -9.07 -24.39
CA LYS A 333 4.88 -9.23 -25.43
C LYS A 333 3.46 -8.92 -24.93
N LEU A 334 3.21 -8.92 -23.62
CA LEU A 334 1.88 -8.68 -23.04
C LEU A 334 1.63 -7.21 -22.66
N ILE A 335 2.00 -6.27 -23.54
CA ILE A 335 1.80 -4.83 -23.33
C ILE A 335 0.35 -4.50 -22.93
N TYR A 336 -0.61 -5.20 -23.53
CA TYR A 336 -2.02 -4.97 -23.23
C TYR A 336 -2.43 -5.40 -21.80
N MET A 337 -1.75 -6.37 -21.20
CA MET A 337 -1.99 -6.74 -19.81
C MET A 337 -1.55 -5.62 -18.86
N ASP A 338 -0.43 -4.95 -19.15
CA ASP A 338 0.00 -3.78 -18.37
C ASP A 338 -1.01 -2.63 -18.49
N ILE A 339 -1.48 -2.35 -19.72
CA ILE A 339 -2.54 -1.36 -20.00
C ILE A 339 -3.80 -1.67 -19.17
N TYR A 340 -4.24 -2.94 -19.16
CA TYR A 340 -5.37 -3.42 -18.38
C TYR A 340 -5.17 -3.23 -16.87
N ILE A 341 -4.07 -3.74 -16.30
CA ILE A 341 -3.79 -3.65 -14.86
C ILE A 341 -3.69 -2.18 -14.43
N ARG A 342 -3.10 -1.33 -15.27
CA ARG A 342 -3.00 0.11 -14.98
C ARG A 342 -4.36 0.77 -14.88
N GLU A 343 -5.32 0.41 -15.75
CA GLU A 343 -6.69 0.94 -15.66
C GLU A 343 -7.41 0.44 -14.39
N VAL A 344 -7.22 -0.84 -14.03
CA VAL A 344 -7.75 -1.37 -12.76
C VAL A 344 -7.21 -0.58 -11.58
N LEU A 345 -5.91 -0.31 -11.54
CA LEU A 345 -5.27 0.45 -10.46
C LEU A 345 -5.58 1.96 -10.52
N ARG A 346 -5.97 2.49 -11.69
CA ARG A 346 -6.48 3.86 -11.81
C ARG A 346 -7.82 3.96 -11.09
N MET A 347 -8.74 3.05 -11.37
CA MET A 347 -10.10 3.07 -10.80
C MET A 347 -10.18 2.54 -9.37
N HIS A 348 -9.28 1.63 -9.00
CA HIS A 348 -9.20 1.05 -7.67
C HIS A 348 -7.79 1.22 -7.07
N PRO A 349 -7.36 2.46 -6.76
CA PRO A 349 -6.08 2.67 -6.13
C PRO A 349 -6.11 2.14 -4.69
N ILE A 350 -5.21 1.22 -4.34
CA ILE A 350 -5.29 0.47 -3.08
C ILE A 350 -4.53 1.17 -1.96
N ALA A 351 -3.32 1.65 -2.27
CA ALA A 351 -2.42 2.28 -1.32
C ALA A 351 -2.44 3.81 -1.45
N ILE A 352 -3.60 4.42 -1.18
CA ILE A 352 -3.78 5.89 -1.26
C ILE A 352 -3.21 6.61 -0.03
N GLN A 353 -3.37 6.02 1.17
CA GLN A 353 -2.92 6.62 2.44
C GLN A 353 -1.39 6.75 2.59
N PRO A 354 -0.54 5.89 2.01
CA PRO A 354 0.91 6.06 2.09
C PRO A 354 1.48 7.29 1.34
N VAL A 355 0.65 8.05 0.60
CA VAL A 355 1.12 9.15 -0.25
C VAL A 355 1.20 10.50 0.49
N HIS A 356 0.95 10.53 1.80
CA HIS A 356 0.97 11.77 2.58
C HIS A 356 2.40 12.37 2.62
N ARG A 357 2.48 13.70 2.76
CA ARG A 357 3.69 14.48 2.98
C ARG A 357 3.52 15.35 4.21
N GLN A 358 4.63 15.79 4.78
CA GLN A 358 4.74 16.70 5.89
C GLN A 358 5.81 17.74 5.54
N CYS A 359 5.47 19.00 5.73
CA CYS A 359 6.41 20.09 5.59
C CYS A 359 7.42 20.07 6.73
N MET A 360 8.72 20.06 6.45
CA MET A 360 9.75 19.93 7.50
C MET A 360 10.33 21.25 7.98
N GLN A 361 10.11 22.29 7.20
CA GLN A 361 10.56 23.65 7.43
C GLN A 361 9.60 24.56 6.71
N ASP A 362 9.37 25.74 7.24
CA ASP A 362 8.55 26.75 6.61
C ASP A 362 9.02 26.97 5.17
N THR A 363 8.11 26.83 4.20
CA THR A 363 8.49 26.90 2.80
C THR A 363 7.34 27.33 1.91
N TYR A 364 7.70 27.96 0.79
CA TYR A 364 6.78 28.17 -0.32
C TYR A 364 6.92 27.00 -1.29
N VAL A 365 5.79 26.47 -1.74
CA VAL A 365 5.74 25.65 -2.94
C VAL A 365 4.75 26.26 -3.90
N ASP A 366 5.25 26.59 -5.09
CA ASP A 366 4.64 27.54 -6.02
C ASP A 366 4.25 28.85 -5.31
N LYS A 367 2.95 29.15 -5.24
CA LYS A 367 2.40 30.36 -4.63
C LYS A 367 1.86 30.13 -3.22
N SER A 368 1.94 28.91 -2.71
CA SER A 368 1.36 28.53 -1.42
C SER A 368 2.43 28.40 -0.34
N TYR A 369 2.20 29.02 0.82
CA TYR A 369 3.05 28.92 1.99
C TYR A 369 2.62 27.75 2.88
N PHE A 370 3.59 26.91 3.26
CA PHE A 370 3.41 25.79 4.16
C PHE A 370 4.31 25.96 5.38
N GLU A 371 3.70 25.92 6.56
CA GLU A 371 4.43 25.93 7.83
C GLU A 371 5.02 24.55 8.12
N LYS A 372 6.14 24.53 8.83
CA LYS A 372 6.72 23.31 9.38
C LYS A 372 5.68 22.53 10.17
N GLY A 373 5.62 21.23 9.91
CA GLY A 373 4.69 20.30 10.53
C GLY A 373 3.39 20.09 9.75
N THR A 374 3.07 20.97 8.79
CA THR A 374 1.85 20.89 7.95
C THR A 374 1.81 19.58 7.19
N LEU A 375 0.68 18.86 7.27
CA LEU A 375 0.45 17.63 6.50
C LEU A 375 -0.17 17.97 5.15
N ILE A 376 0.25 17.23 4.12
CA ILE A 376 -0.22 17.37 2.75
C ILE A 376 -0.65 15.98 2.28
N GLN A 377 -1.94 15.85 2.07
CA GLN A 377 -2.62 14.73 1.48
C GLN A 377 -2.61 14.84 -0.02
N VAL A 378 -2.30 13.74 -0.72
CA VAL A 378 -2.51 13.67 -2.17
C VAL A 378 -3.86 13.00 -2.43
N GLY A 379 -4.74 13.69 -3.14
CA GLY A 379 -6.02 13.18 -3.62
C GLY A 379 -5.83 12.25 -4.81
N VAL A 380 -5.24 11.06 -4.59
CA VAL A 380 -4.92 10.10 -5.67
C VAL A 380 -6.16 9.73 -6.48
N LEU A 381 -7.30 9.48 -5.81
CA LEU A 381 -8.56 9.17 -6.49
C LEU A 381 -9.04 10.35 -7.34
N SER A 382 -8.93 11.58 -6.83
CA SER A 382 -9.27 12.80 -7.58
C SER A 382 -8.42 12.92 -8.84
N LEU A 383 -7.11 12.73 -8.73
CA LEU A 383 -6.19 12.75 -9.88
C LEU A 383 -6.51 11.65 -10.89
N HIS A 384 -6.90 10.48 -10.42
CA HIS A 384 -7.26 9.34 -11.26
C HIS A 384 -8.61 9.54 -11.98
N TYR A 385 -9.51 10.38 -11.43
CA TYR A 385 -10.83 10.71 -11.98
C TYR A 385 -10.90 12.12 -12.58
N ASP A 386 -9.76 12.75 -12.80
CA ASP A 386 -9.71 14.06 -13.41
C ASP A 386 -9.86 13.95 -14.94
N ASN A 387 -10.89 14.61 -15.48
CA ASN A 387 -11.18 14.57 -16.91
C ASN A 387 -10.12 15.27 -17.76
N GLU A 388 -9.40 16.26 -17.21
CA GLU A 388 -8.31 16.95 -17.91
C GLU A 388 -7.18 15.98 -18.24
N TYR A 389 -6.89 15.05 -17.32
CA TYR A 389 -5.82 14.07 -17.50
C TYR A 389 -6.29 12.80 -18.21
N TRP A 390 -7.54 12.37 -18.01
CA TRP A 390 -7.99 11.03 -18.40
C TRP A 390 -9.01 10.98 -19.54
N GLY A 391 -9.57 12.11 -19.99
CA GLY A 391 -10.47 12.17 -21.13
C GLY A 391 -9.84 11.77 -22.47
N PRO A 392 -10.61 11.76 -23.58
CA PRO A 392 -11.98 12.25 -23.69
C PRO A 392 -13.04 11.27 -23.15
N GLU A 393 -12.71 9.97 -23.04
CA GLU A 393 -13.66 8.97 -22.56
C GLU A 393 -14.00 9.17 -21.08
N PRO A 394 -15.27 8.95 -20.65
CA PRO A 394 -15.70 9.14 -19.29
C PRO A 394 -14.76 8.49 -18.27
N VAL A 395 -14.30 9.27 -17.29
CA VAL A 395 -13.28 8.82 -16.31
C VAL A 395 -13.77 7.72 -15.37
N LEU A 396 -15.08 7.58 -15.21
CA LEU A 396 -15.72 6.53 -14.41
C LEU A 396 -15.98 5.25 -15.21
N GLU A 397 -15.79 5.27 -16.53
CA GLU A 397 -15.91 4.10 -17.38
C GLU A 397 -14.60 3.32 -17.44
N PHE A 398 -14.71 1.99 -17.50
CA PHE A 398 -13.55 1.14 -17.69
C PHE A 398 -13.06 1.20 -19.13
N TYR A 399 -11.94 1.86 -19.36
CA TYR A 399 -11.41 1.96 -20.72
C TYR A 399 -9.90 1.79 -20.71
N PRO A 400 -9.39 0.54 -20.75
CA PRO A 400 -7.95 0.26 -20.68
C PRO A 400 -7.13 1.02 -21.71
N GLU A 401 -7.61 1.14 -22.94
CA GLU A 401 -7.00 1.80 -24.09
C GLU A 401 -6.52 3.22 -23.77
N ARG A 402 -7.15 3.90 -22.79
CA ARG A 402 -6.67 5.20 -22.34
C ARG A 402 -5.19 5.15 -21.98
N HIS A 403 -4.70 4.07 -21.36
CA HIS A 403 -3.30 3.91 -20.94
C HIS A 403 -2.29 3.68 -22.09
N ALA A 404 -2.73 3.60 -23.34
CA ALA A 404 -1.84 3.54 -24.51
C ALA A 404 -1.12 4.87 -24.78
N CYS A 405 -1.70 6.00 -24.36
CA CYS A 405 -1.12 7.34 -24.52
C CYS A 405 -0.21 7.73 -23.35
N LYS A 406 0.85 8.51 -23.64
CA LYS A 406 1.67 9.13 -22.60
C LYS A 406 0.86 10.21 -21.88
N ARG A 407 0.94 10.25 -20.55
CA ARG A 407 0.29 11.25 -19.69
C ARG A 407 1.29 11.90 -18.76
N HIS A 408 0.86 12.95 -18.07
CA HIS A 408 1.64 13.54 -17.01
C HIS A 408 2.03 12.48 -15.96
N PRO A 409 3.31 12.35 -15.57
CA PRO A 409 3.76 11.27 -14.69
C PRO A 409 3.10 11.22 -13.30
N LEU A 410 2.51 12.32 -12.86
CA LEU A 410 1.81 12.42 -11.57
C LEU A 410 0.30 12.27 -11.68
N ALA A 411 -0.26 12.16 -12.89
CA ALA A 411 -1.68 11.87 -13.07
C ALA A 411 -2.03 10.43 -12.65
N PHE A 412 -1.03 9.53 -12.64
CA PHE A 412 -1.18 8.12 -12.29
C PHE A 412 -0.25 7.74 -11.15
N MET A 413 -0.77 7.63 -9.92
CA MET A 413 0.00 7.36 -8.70
C MET A 413 -0.53 6.21 -7.83
N PRO A 414 -0.90 5.04 -8.39
CA PRO A 414 -1.34 3.91 -7.56
C PRO A 414 -0.23 3.33 -6.66
N PHE A 415 1.04 3.68 -6.93
CA PHE A 415 2.21 3.29 -6.15
C PHE A 415 2.90 4.50 -5.47
N GLY A 416 2.21 5.65 -5.44
CA GLY A 416 2.78 6.94 -5.08
C GLY A 416 3.69 7.53 -6.16
N GLY A 417 4.40 8.61 -5.82
CA GLY A 417 5.29 9.32 -6.73
C GLY A 417 6.57 9.83 -6.05
N GLY A 418 7.56 10.18 -6.86
CA GLY A 418 8.85 10.73 -6.41
C GLY A 418 9.75 9.72 -5.70
N PRO A 419 10.73 10.18 -4.89
CA PRO A 419 11.74 9.32 -4.27
C PRO A 419 11.17 8.23 -3.34
N ARG A 420 9.97 8.45 -2.79
CA ARG A 420 9.25 7.54 -1.89
C ARG A 420 8.28 6.58 -2.60
N ILE A 421 8.31 6.48 -3.93
CA ILE A 421 7.51 5.51 -4.69
C ILE A 421 7.70 4.06 -4.17
N CYS A 422 6.67 3.21 -4.30
CA CYS A 422 6.74 1.81 -3.90
C CYS A 422 7.94 1.08 -4.56
N ARG A 423 8.77 0.37 -3.78
CA ARG A 423 9.85 -0.50 -4.32
C ARG A 423 9.34 -1.87 -4.75
N GLY A 424 8.27 -2.33 -4.10
CA GLY A 424 7.59 -3.55 -4.47
C GLY A 424 6.86 -3.47 -5.81
N ILE A 425 6.89 -2.34 -6.53
CA ILE A 425 6.19 -2.19 -7.82
C ILE A 425 6.60 -3.29 -8.81
N ARG A 426 7.89 -3.60 -8.95
CA ARG A 426 8.37 -4.64 -9.87
C ARG A 426 8.00 -6.04 -9.42
N PHE A 427 8.07 -6.29 -8.12
CA PHE A 427 7.62 -7.54 -7.50
C PHE A 427 6.10 -7.74 -7.71
N ALA A 428 5.32 -6.65 -7.60
CA ALA A 428 3.88 -6.65 -7.76
C ALA A 428 3.45 -6.72 -9.24
N PHE A 429 4.14 -6.07 -10.18
CA PHE A 429 3.80 -6.13 -11.61
C PHE A 429 4.26 -7.41 -12.30
N HIS A 430 4.97 -8.29 -11.60
CA HIS A 430 5.30 -9.62 -12.10
C HIS A 430 4.08 -10.54 -12.33
N LYS A 431 2.87 -10.04 -12.02
CA LYS A 431 1.58 -10.73 -12.09
C LYS A 431 1.08 -11.05 -13.49
N SER A 432 1.72 -10.57 -14.56
CA SER A 432 1.36 -10.98 -15.92
C SER A 432 1.45 -12.50 -16.09
N SER A 433 2.40 -13.16 -15.39
CA SER A 433 2.46 -14.62 -15.27
C SER A 433 1.20 -15.23 -14.65
N LEU A 434 0.66 -14.64 -13.59
CA LEU A 434 -0.53 -15.15 -12.89
C LEU A 434 -1.79 -15.09 -13.77
N PHE A 435 -2.05 -13.96 -14.44
CA PHE A 435 -3.23 -13.84 -15.31
C PHE A 435 -3.20 -14.74 -16.54
N LEU A 436 -2.00 -15.02 -17.07
CA LEU A 436 -1.81 -15.97 -18.17
C LEU A 436 -2.37 -17.35 -17.86
N HIS A 437 -2.25 -17.78 -16.61
CA HIS A 437 -2.66 -19.10 -16.21
C HIS A 437 -4.10 -19.15 -15.71
N ILE A 438 -4.59 -18.08 -15.06
CA ILE A 438 -5.98 -18.02 -14.56
C ILE A 438 -6.98 -18.03 -15.71
N LEU A 439 -6.74 -17.28 -16.78
CA LEU A 439 -7.66 -17.19 -17.92
C LEU A 439 -7.69 -18.44 -18.81
N HIS A 440 -6.84 -19.43 -18.52
CA HIS A 440 -6.81 -20.72 -19.20
C HIS A 440 -7.63 -21.79 -18.46
N VAL A 441 -7.93 -21.55 -17.18
CA VAL A 441 -8.83 -22.39 -16.36
C VAL A 441 -10.24 -21.89 -16.55
#